data_AF-A0A0S8A840-F1
#
_entry.id   AF-A0A0S8A840-F1
#
_cell.length_a   1.000
_cell.length_b   1.000
_cell.length_c   1.000
_cell.angle_alpha   90.00
_cell.angle_beta   90.00
_cell.angle_gamma   90.00
#
_symmetry.space_group_name_H-M   'P 1'
#
loop_
_entity.id
_entity.type
_entity.pdbx_description
1 polymer ?
#
loop_
_entity_poly.entity_id
_entity_poly.type
_entity_poly.pdbx_seq_one_letter_code
_entity_poly.pdbx_strand_id
1 'polypeptide(L)' 'MDFVTFTGKEWKMAFCSRQYLKYPSLYDTTVSVALVSESDIGLVIQLTAAGVGKDTAIALTRKFIEHITWQK' A
#
# COMPACT_ATOMS: atom_id res chain seq x y z
N MET A 1 0.13 11.84 1.17
CA MET A 1 -1.17 11.15 1.31
C MET A 1 -1.96 11.66 0.14
N ASP A 2 -2.24 10.79 -0.81
CA ASP A 2 -2.57 11.19 -2.16
C ASP A 2 -3.76 10.39 -2.64
N PHE A 3 -4.61 11.01 -3.46
CA PHE A 3 -5.71 10.33 -4.12
C PHE A 3 -5.17 9.60 -5.34
N VAL A 4 -5.52 8.32 -5.47
CA VAL A 4 -5.08 7.45 -6.55
C VAL A 4 -6.28 6.68 -7.09
N THR A 5 -6.36 6.55 -8.40
CA THR A 5 -7.40 5.78 -9.07
C THR A 5 -6.81 4.44 -9.50
N PHE A 6 -7.32 3.35 -8.93
CA PHE A 6 -7.06 1.99 -9.42
C PHE A 6 -8.34 1.17 -9.35
N THR A 7 -8.44 0.16 -10.21
CA THR A 7 -9.63 -0.71 -10.35
C THR A 7 -10.95 0.04 -10.61
N GLY A 8 -10.88 1.22 -11.22
CA GLY A 8 -12.05 2.06 -11.55
C GLY A 8 -12.66 2.77 -10.34
N LYS A 9 -11.99 2.77 -9.18
CA LYS A 9 -12.43 3.41 -7.94
C LYS A 9 -11.40 4.42 -7.45
N GLU A 10 -11.83 5.42 -6.69
CA GLU A 10 -10.94 6.40 -6.08
C GLU A 10 -10.52 5.94 -4.68
N TRP A 11 -9.22 6.02 -4.41
CA TRP A 11 -8.62 5.58 -3.17
C TRP A 11 -7.75 6.69 -2.59
N LYS A 12 -7.73 6.78 -1.26
CA LYS A 12 -6.75 7.60 -0.54
C LYS A 12 -5.60 6.70 -0.07
N MET A 13 -4.39 7.01 -0.47
CA MET A 13 -3.20 6.21 -0.18
C MET A 13 -2.15 6.98 0.63
N ALA A 14 -1.48 6.27 1.55
CA ALA A 14 -0.27 6.69 2.22
C ALA A 14 0.80 5.61 2.05
N PHE A 15 2.03 6.02 1.72
CA PHE A 15 3.20 5.16 1.69
C PHE A 15 4.26 5.73 2.64
N CYS A 16 4.79 4.89 3.52
CA CYS A 16 5.89 5.24 4.40
C CYS A 16 6.98 4.19 4.26
N SER A 17 8.23 4.63 4.17
CA SER A 17 9.40 3.75 4.18
C SER A 17 10.44 4.30 5.13
N ARG A 18 11.00 3.42 5.96
CA ARG A 18 11.98 3.73 6.99
C ARG A 18 13.18 2.81 6.84
N GLN A 19 14.35 3.39 6.63
CA GLN A 19 15.61 2.67 6.57
C GLN A 19 16.13 2.32 7.98
N TYR A 20 16.73 1.14 8.13
CA TYR A 20 17.40 0.75 9.37
C TYR A 20 18.77 1.41 9.50
N LEU A 21 19.07 1.97 10.66
CA LEU A 21 20.36 2.62 10.92
C LEU A 21 21.54 1.63 10.93
N LYS A 22 21.36 0.47 11.55
CA LYS A 22 22.41 -0.57 11.66
C LYS A 22 22.48 -1.50 10.44
N TYR A 23 21.43 -1.51 9.62
CA TYR A 23 21.29 -2.39 8.45
C TYR A 23 20.79 -1.57 7.25
N PRO A 24 21.64 -0.76 6.59
CA PRO A 24 21.19 0.21 5.59
C PRO A 24 20.52 -0.40 4.35
N SER A 25 20.65 -1.70 4.12
CA SER A 25 19.94 -2.42 3.06
C SER A 25 18.50 -2.78 3.40
N LEU A 26 18.10 -2.68 4.67
CA LEU A 26 16.80 -3.10 5.18
C LEU A 26 15.89 -1.90 5.47
N TYR A 27 14.62 -2.10 5.18
CA TYR A 27 13.57 -1.09 5.31
C TYR A 27 12.32 -1.70 5.93
N ASP A 28 11.67 -0.90 6.76
CA ASP A 28 10.27 -1.10 7.11
C ASP A 28 9.43 -0.23 6.18
N THR A 29 8.42 -0.83 5.56
CA THR A 29 7.50 -0.13 4.67
C THR A 29 6.08 -0.37 5.13
N THR A 30 5.28 0.69 5.18
CA THR A 30 3.85 0.63 5.49
C THR A 30 3.07 1.35 4.41
N VAL A 31 2.05 0.68 3.90
CA VAL A 31 1.08 1.24 2.96
C VAL A 31 -0.28 1.21 3.62
N SER A 32 -1.00 2.33 3.56
CA SER A 32 -2.40 2.41 3.96
C SER A 32 -3.22 2.90 2.79
N VAL A 33 -4.29 2.20 2.46
CA VAL A 33 -5.20 2.53 1.36
C VAL A 33 -6.63 2.48 1.86
N ALA A 34 -7.43 3.47 1.50
CA ALA A 34 -8.85 3.53 1.86
C ALA A 34 -9.68 3.83 0.61
N LEU A 35 -10.73 3.05 0.37
CA LEU A 35 -11.73 3.32 -0.65
C LEU A 35 -12.56 4.53 -0.21
N VAL A 36 -12.69 5.52 -1.09
CA VAL A 36 -13.40 6.78 -0.79
C VAL A 36 -14.50 7.10 -1.81
N SER A 37 -14.65 6.30 -2.87
CA SER A 37 -15.62 6.56 -3.94
C SER A 37 -17.02 6.00 -3.70
N GLU A 38 -17.22 5.15 -2.68
CA GLU A 38 -18.52 4.54 -2.39
C GLU A 38 -19.10 5.05 -1.08
N SER A 39 -20.42 5.18 -1.01
CA SER A 39 -21.14 5.68 0.16
C SER A 39 -21.65 4.57 1.08
N ASP A 40 -21.76 3.35 0.58
CA ASP A 40 -22.38 2.19 1.23
C ASP A 40 -21.37 1.08 1.60
N ILE A 41 -20.19 1.09 0.99
CA ILE A 41 -19.13 0.10 1.22
C ILE A 41 -17.80 0.80 1.48
N GLY A 42 -17.16 0.47 2.60
CA GLY A 42 -15.83 0.95 2.96
C GLY A 42 -14.80 -0.18 3.00
N LEU A 43 -13.62 0.06 2.44
CA LEU A 43 -12.49 -0.87 2.53
C LEU A 43 -11.22 -0.10 2.90
N VAL A 44 -10.62 -0.48 4.03
CA VAL A 44 -9.32 0.03 4.47
C VAL A 44 -8.34 -1.13 4.52
N ILE A 45 -7.20 -0.93 3.87
CA ILE A 45 -6.13 -1.92 3.75
C ILE A 45 -4.88 -1.32 4.37
N GLN A 46 -4.24 -2.10 5.23
CA GLN A 46 -2.90 -1.80 5.73
C GLN A 46 -1.97 -2.96 5.41
N LEU A 47 -0.87 -2.64 4.72
CA LEU A 47 0.17 -3.59 4.39
C LEU A 47 1.48 -3.11 5.01
N THR A 48 2.11 -3.97 5.82
CA THR A 48 3.40 -3.70 6.43
C THR A 48 4.38 -4.80 6.03
N ALA A 49 5.55 -4.39 5.53
CA ALA A 49 6.67 -5.26 5.25
C ALA A 49 7.87 -4.77 6.05
N ALA A 50 8.38 -5.59 6.97
CA ALA A 50 9.43 -5.21 7.89
C ALA A 50 10.75 -5.89 7.57
N GLY A 51 11.86 -5.16 7.70
CA GLY A 51 13.21 -5.68 7.49
C GLY A 51 13.45 -6.26 6.08
N VAL A 52 12.85 -5.66 5.04
CA VAL A 52 13.00 -6.11 3.65
C VAL A 52 13.81 -5.11 2.82
N GLY A 53 14.34 -5.55 1.67
CA GLY A 53 14.92 -4.62 0.69
C GLY A 53 13.87 -3.66 0.14
N LYS A 54 14.28 -2.41 -0.14
CA LYS A 54 13.38 -1.34 -0.63
C LYS A 54 12.61 -1.76 -1.90
N ASP A 55 13.32 -2.31 -2.89
CA ASP A 55 12.70 -2.72 -4.16
C ASP A 55 11.73 -3.90 -3.96
N THR A 56 12.05 -4.81 -3.04
CA THR A 56 11.17 -5.91 -2.64
C THR A 56 9.89 -5.38 -2.00
N ALA A 57 9.97 -4.38 -1.11
CA ALA A 57 8.81 -3.76 -0.48
C ALA A 57 7.90 -3.07 -1.51
N ILE A 58 8.49 -2.35 -2.47
CA ILE A 58 7.75 -1.68 -3.55
C ILE A 58 7.08 -2.71 -4.46
N ALA A 59 7.81 -3.77 -4.85
CA ALA A 59 7.27 -4.83 -5.69
C ALA A 59 6.11 -5.57 -5.01
N LEU A 60 6.22 -5.85 -3.71
CA LEU A 60 5.14 -6.44 -2.91
C LEU A 60 3.91 -5.54 -2.88
N THR A 61 4.10 -4.25 -2.58
CA THR A 61 3.04 -3.25 -2.53
C THR A 61 2.29 -3.18 -3.86
N ARG A 62 3.03 -3.08 -4.97
CA ARG A 62 2.45 -3.03 -6.31
C ARG A 62 1.63 -4.28 -6.62
N LYS A 63 2.22 -5.47 -6.44
CA LYS A 63 1.53 -6.74 -6.67
C LYS A 63 0.27 -6.87 -5.83
N PHE A 64 0.34 -6.46 -4.56
CA PHE A 64 -0.81 -6.52 -3.67
C PHE A 64 -1.96 -5.65 -4.20
N ILE A 65 -1.69 -4.39 -4.56
CA ILE A 65 -2.72 -3.46 -5.04
C ILE A 65 -3.28 -3.88 -6.40
N GLU A 66 -2.44 -4.35 -7.33
CA GLU A 66 -2.85 -4.83 -8.65
C GLU A 66 -3.81 -6.05 -8.57
N HIS A 67 -3.68 -6.86 -7.52
CA HIS A 67 -4.54 -8.04 -7.31
C HIS A 67 -5.80 -7.74 -6.49
N ILE A 68 -6.01 -6.52 -6.02
CA ILE A 68 -7.28 -6.12 -5.42
C ILE A 68 -8.34 -6.13 -6.53
N THR A 69 -9.21 -7.13 -6.52
CA THR A 69 -10.35 -7.20 -7.44
C THR A 69 -11.63 -7.11 -6.64
N TRP A 70 -12.55 -6.25 -7.09
CA TRP A 70 -13.89 -6.20 -6.55
C TRP A 70 -14.64 -7.44 -7.04
N GLN A 71 -14.96 -8.33 -6.10
CA GLN A 71 -15.90 -9.43 -6.36
C GLN A 71 -17.31 -8.88 -6.16
N LYS A 72 -18.17 -9.11 -7.16
CA LYS A 72 -19.55 -8.65 -7.20
C LYS A 72 -20.41 -9.32 -6.13
#